data_AF-A0A7J6PAN1-F1
#
_entry.id   AF-A0A7J6PAN1-F1
#
_cell.length_a   1.000
_cell.length_b   1.000
_cell.length_c   1.000
_cell.angle_alpha   90.00
_cell.angle_beta   90.00
_cell.angle_gamma   90.00
#
_symmetry.space_group_name_H-M   'P 1'
#
loop_
_entity.id
_entity.type
_entity.pdbx_description
1 polymer ?
#
loop_
_entity_poly.entity_id
_entity_poly.type
_entity_poly.pdbx_seq_one_letter_code
_entity_poly.pdbx_strand_id
1 'polypeptide(L)' 'MWRQAAKVSYNQYTNEMAVLLRKCLKEPFRSQAMKSTGVQFREKWFANGAEVSRNDVKDFDEAFKSANPSSLSK' A
#
# COMPACT_ATOMS: atom_id res chain seq x y z
N MET A 1 18.15 -5.54 6.04
CA MET A 1 17.59 -4.49 6.91
C MET A 1 16.06 -4.47 6.90
N TRP A 2 15.37 -4.23 5.79
CA TRP A 2 13.90 -4.13 5.75
C TRP A 2 13.13 -5.37 6.26
N ARG A 3 13.57 -6.58 5.91
CA ARG A 3 12.92 -7.84 6.36
C ARG A 3 13.04 -8.11 7.86
N GLN A 4 14.20 -7.85 8.45
CA GLN A 4 14.50 -8.20 9.85
C GLN A 4 14.26 -7.05 10.83
N ALA A 5 14.58 -5.80 10.44
CA ALA A 5 14.49 -4.64 11.32
C ALA A 5 13.10 -3.98 11.30
N ALA A 6 12.48 -3.90 10.14
CA ALA A 6 11.20 -3.20 9.97
C ALA A 6 10.01 -4.16 9.69
N LYS A 7 10.27 -5.47 9.63
CA LYS A 7 9.26 -6.53 9.38
C LYS A 7 8.37 -6.26 8.16
N VAL A 8 8.96 -5.67 7.12
CA VAL A 8 8.25 -5.25 5.92
C VAL A 8 8.36 -6.32 4.84
N SER A 9 7.32 -6.48 4.00
CA SER A 9 7.41 -7.35 2.82
C SER A 9 8.33 -6.76 1.75
N TYR A 10 8.85 -7.60 0.86
CA TYR A 10 9.69 -7.14 -0.25
C TYR A 10 8.95 -6.14 -1.14
N ASN A 11 7.69 -6.47 -1.45
CA ASN A 11 6.85 -5.66 -2.33
C ASN A 11 6.54 -4.29 -1.73
N GLN A 12 6.28 -4.21 -0.42
CA GLN A 12 6.09 -2.91 0.22
C GLN A 12 7.38 -2.10 0.18
N TYR A 13 8.52 -2.69 0.56
CA TYR A 13 9.80 -2.00 0.53
C TYR A 13 10.16 -1.46 -0.86
N THR A 14 10.05 -2.27 -1.90
CA THR A 14 10.41 -1.85 -3.26
C THR A 14 9.48 -0.78 -3.80
N ASN A 15 8.18 -0.84 -3.49
CA ASN A 15 7.22 0.18 -3.90
C ASN A 15 7.46 1.51 -3.17
N GLU A 16 7.71 1.48 -1.86
CA GLU A 16 8.06 2.69 -1.08
C GLU A 16 9.32 3.37 -1.65
N MET A 17 10.37 2.59 -1.96
CA MET A 17 11.59 3.12 -2.56
C MET A 17 11.36 3.64 -3.99
N ALA A 18 10.52 2.98 -4.78
CA ALA A 18 10.17 3.45 -6.12
C ALA A 18 9.40 4.78 -6.09
N VAL A 19 8.56 5.00 -5.08
CA VAL A 19 7.89 6.30 -4.86
C VAL A 19 8.92 7.40 -4.57
N LEU A 20 9.92 7.13 -3.73
CA LEU A 20 11.00 8.09 -3.46
C LEU A 20 11.79 8.41 -4.72
N LEU A 21 12.15 7.39 -5.51
CA LEU A 21 12.84 7.57 -6.78
C LEU A 21 12.04 8.45 -7.75
N ARG A 22 10.73 8.23 -7.87
CA ARG A 22 9.84 9.04 -8.72
C ARG A 22 9.80 10.50 -8.29
N LYS A 23 9.87 10.80 -6.99
CA LYS A 23 9.94 12.18 -6.47
C LYS A 23 11.23 12.91 -6.87
N CYS A 24 12.32 12.16 -7.04
CA CYS A 24 13.62 12.68 -7.46
C CYS A 24 13.74 12.90 -8.99
N LEU A 25 12.75 12.49 -9.78
CA LEU A 25 12.73 12.75 -11.22
C LEU A 25 12.52 14.24 -11.51
N LYS A 26 13.04 14.68 -12.67
CA LYS A 26 12.82 16.03 -13.20
C LYS A 26 11.42 16.15 -13.82
N GLU A 27 10.83 17.34 -13.78
CA GLU A 27 9.63 17.63 -14.59
C GLU A 27 9.97 17.67 -16.09
N PRO A 28 9.09 17.15 -16.99
CA PRO A 28 7.71 16.68 -16.77
C PRO A 28 7.58 15.18 -16.42
N PHE A 29 8.69 14.45 -16.36
CA PHE A 29 8.66 12.99 -16.17
C PHE A 29 8.17 12.59 -14.78
N ARG A 30 8.45 13.42 -13.77
CA ARG A 30 7.93 13.24 -12.41
C ARG A 30 6.41 13.23 -12.39
N SER A 31 5.76 14.26 -12.91
CA SER A 31 4.29 14.34 -12.93
C SER A 31 3.65 13.20 -13.74
N GLN A 32 4.24 12.80 -14.87
CA GLN A 32 3.79 11.65 -15.65
C GLN A 32 3.89 10.33 -14.87
N ALA A 33 5.04 10.07 -14.22
CA ALA A 33 5.28 8.85 -13.45
C ALA A 33 4.42 8.77 -12.18
N MET A 34 4.15 9.91 -11.52
CA MET A 34 3.26 9.95 -10.36
C MET A 34 1.80 9.70 -10.77
N LYS A 35 1.37 10.19 -11.94
CA LYS A 35 0.01 9.96 -12.45
C LYS A 35 -0.25 8.48 -12.79
N SER A 36 0.72 7.79 -13.38
CA SER A 36 0.55 6.39 -13.79
C SER A 36 0.61 5.39 -12.64
N THR A 37 1.12 5.79 -11.48
CA THR A 37 1.37 4.90 -10.33
C THR A 37 0.44 5.12 -9.15
N GLY A 38 -0.61 5.95 -9.32
CA GLY A 38 -1.67 6.12 -8.33
C GLY A 38 -2.48 4.83 -8.13
N VAL A 39 -2.92 4.60 -6.90
CA VAL A 39 -3.62 3.37 -6.53
C VAL A 39 -4.97 3.68 -5.92
N GLN A 40 -6.01 3.04 -6.44
CA GLN A 40 -7.37 3.13 -5.92
C GLN A 40 -7.99 1.74 -5.99
N PHE A 41 -8.22 1.13 -4.83
CA PHE A 41 -8.90 -0.16 -4.77
C PHE A 41 -9.81 -0.25 -3.55
N ARG A 42 -10.74 -1.18 -3.61
CA ARG A 42 -11.68 -1.49 -2.53
C ARG A 42 -11.39 -2.88 -2.01
N GLU A 43 -11.09 -2.96 -0.72
CA GLU A 43 -10.90 -4.21 -0.01
C GLU A 43 -12.18 -4.59 0.73
N LYS A 44 -12.52 -5.88 0.71
CA LYS A 44 -13.60 -6.47 1.49
C LYS A 44 -13.10 -7.72 2.18
N TRP A 45 -13.29 -7.79 3.49
CA TRP A 45 -12.96 -8.95 4.30
C TRP A 45 -14.21 -9.76 4.56
N PHE A 46 -14.10 -11.08 4.39
CA PHE A 46 -15.17 -12.02 4.69
C PHE A 46 -14.68 -13.03 5.72
N ALA A 47 -15.51 -13.34 6.71
CA ALA A 47 -15.31 -14.44 7.65
C ALA A 47 -16.60 -15.22 7.79
N ASN A 48 -16.52 -16.55 7.83
CA ASN A 48 -17.67 -17.45 7.94
C ASN A 48 -18.78 -17.17 6.88
N GLY A 49 -18.40 -16.70 5.70
CA GLY A 49 -19.32 -16.40 4.61
C GLY A 49 -20.03 -15.04 4.67
N ALA A 50 -19.78 -14.22 5.70
CA ALA A 50 -20.34 -12.87 5.85
C ALA A 50 -19.25 -11.78 5.69
N GLU A 51 -19.63 -10.61 5.15
CA GLU A 51 -18.76 -9.43 5.04
C GLU A 51 -18.50 -8.86 6.43
N VAL A 52 -17.23 -8.83 6.85
CA VAL A 52 -16.78 -8.34 8.17
C VAL A 52 -16.32 -6.89 8.09
N SER A 53 -15.68 -6.50 6.99
CA SER A 53 -15.10 -5.17 6.83
C SER A 53 -15.01 -4.78 5.36
N ARG A 54 -15.10 -3.46 5.13
CA ARG A 54 -14.93 -2.84 3.82
C ARG A 54 -14.09 -1.58 3.95
N ASN A 55 -12.99 -1.52 3.22
CA ASN A 55 -12.06 -0.40 3.21
C ASN A 55 -11.85 0.10 1.78
N ASP A 56 -11.99 1.41 1.58
CA ASP A 56 -11.62 2.07 0.32
C ASP A 56 -10.20 2.62 0.49
N VAL A 57 -9.24 2.10 -0.28
CA VAL A 57 -7.82 2.43 -0.18
C VAL A 57 -7.41 3.32 -1.34
N LYS A 58 -6.81 4.47 -1.03
CA LYS A 58 -6.46 5.52 -2.00
C LYS A 58 -4.96 5.80 -2.10
N ASP A 59 -4.17 5.22 -1.21
CA ASP A 59 -2.71 5.34 -1.20
C ASP A 59 -2.06 4.00 -0.80
N PHE A 60 -0.84 3.77 -1.29
CA PHE A 60 -0.02 2.63 -0.90
C PHE A 60 0.35 2.65 0.59
N ASP A 61 0.61 3.83 1.15
CA ASP A 61 0.92 3.94 2.58
C ASP A 61 -0.26 3.52 3.46
N GLU A 62 -1.49 3.83 3.03
CA GLU A 62 -2.72 3.37 3.68
C GLU A 62 -2.90 1.87 3.48
N ALA A 63 -2.71 1.39 2.24
CA ALA A 63 -2.83 -0.02 1.86
C ALA A 63 -2.02 -0.96 2.77
N PHE A 64 -0.75 -0.65 2.98
CA PHE A 64 0.14 -1.53 3.73
C PHE A 64 -0.04 -1.43 5.25
N LYS A 65 -0.65 -0.34 5.75
CA LYS A 65 -0.96 -0.17 7.18
C LYS A 65 -2.31 -0.82 7.56
N SER A 66 -3.29 -0.81 6.66
CA SER A 66 -4.64 -1.34 6.91
C SER A 66 -4.72 -2.86 6.82
N ALA A 67 -3.74 -3.52 6.18
CA ALA A 67 -3.73 -4.97 5.90
C ALA A 67 -3.47 -5.86 7.13
N ASN A 68 -3.78 -5.42 8.35
CA ASN A 68 -3.52 -6.17 9.58
C ASN A 68 -4.80 -6.89 10.07
N PRO A 69 -4.98 -8.19 9.76
CA PRO A 69 -6.16 -8.96 10.18
C PRO A 69 -6.21 -9.24 11.68
N SER A 70 -5.11 -9.02 12.42
CA SER A 70 -5.03 -9.17 13.87
C SER A 70 -5.84 -8.14 14.66
N SER A 71 -6.34 -7.09 14.00
CA SER A 71 -7.26 -6.12 14.61
C SER A 71 -8.72 -6.59 14.61
N LEU A 72 -9.04 -7.67 13.89
CA LEU A 72 -10.40 -8.20 13.72
C LEU A 72 -10.72 -9.39 14.66
N SER A 73 -9.76 -9.87 15.45
CA SER A 73 -10.02 -10.82 16.55
C SER A 73 -10.05 -10.08 17.89
N LYS A 74 -11.21 -9.57 18.27
CA LYS A 74 -11.58 -9.29 19.66
C LYS A 74 -12.94 -9.88 19.94
#